data_AF-A0A2H0V5X3-F1
#
_entry.id   AF-A0A2H0V5X3-F1
#
_cell.length_a   1.000
_cell.length_b   1.000
_cell.length_c   1.000
_cell.angle_alpha   90.00
_cell.angle_beta   90.00
_cell.angle_gamma   90.00
#
_symmetry.space_group_name_H-M   'P 1'
#
loop_
_entity.id
_entity.type
_entity.pdbx_description
1 polymer ?
#
loop_
_entity_poly.entity_id
_entity_poly.type
_entity_poly.pdbx_seq_one_letter_code
_entity_poly.pdbx_strand_id
1 'polypeptide(L)'
;MGWLVILIESKMSHTKGFTLIEVLLSVTLIAILAAFTTPVYLSFFLSNDVALVTSDLASSLRRAQLLSRSGASDSPWGVAIQNQQIILFQGTTYAARDTTFDEITTFGSIIDVTGITEVTFSQLYGIPSTTGATTFTSAENNVSKTITINEIGLVSY
;
A
#
# COMPACT_ATOMS: atom_id res chain seq x y z
N MET A 1 -89.56 -12.77 2.76
CA MET A 1 -89.34 -11.36 3.16
C MET A 1 -88.37 -11.36 4.33
N GLY A 2 -87.10 -11.01 4.11
CA GLY A 2 -86.08 -11.04 5.15
C GLY A 2 -84.67 -11.03 4.55
N TRP A 3 -84.29 -9.92 3.91
CA TRP A 3 -82.93 -9.72 3.42
C TRP A 3 -82.06 -9.26 4.59
N LEU A 4 -81.07 -10.06 4.96
CA LEU A 4 -80.07 -9.72 5.95
C LEU A 4 -78.94 -8.99 5.21
N VAL A 5 -78.92 -7.66 5.32
CA VAL A 5 -77.88 -6.81 4.76
C VAL A 5 -76.64 -6.92 5.64
N ILE A 6 -75.56 -7.49 5.12
CA ILE A 6 -74.25 -7.52 5.77
C ILE A 6 -73.51 -6.23 5.39
N LEU A 7 -73.29 -5.33 6.35
CA LEU A 7 -72.42 -4.17 6.21
C LEU A 7 -70.96 -4.64 6.35
N ILE A 8 -70.20 -4.61 5.26
CA ILE A 8 -68.73 -4.75 5.30
C ILE A 8 -68.14 -3.36 5.49
N GLU A 9 -67.72 -3.02 6.70
CA GLU A 9 -66.85 -1.86 6.91
C GLU A 9 -65.45 -2.17 6.37
N SER A 10 -65.07 -1.57 5.24
CA SER A 10 -63.69 -1.65 4.77
C SER A 10 -62.82 -0.77 5.65
N LYS A 11 -62.00 -1.38 6.52
CA LYS A 11 -60.97 -0.65 7.28
C LYS A 11 -59.87 -0.23 6.31
N MET A 12 -59.88 1.04 5.88
CA MET A 12 -58.81 1.59 5.04
C MET A 12 -57.48 1.53 5.80
N SER A 13 -56.52 0.74 5.31
CA SER A 13 -55.16 0.69 5.81
C SER A 13 -54.43 1.97 5.36
N HIS A 14 -54.16 2.88 6.29
CA HIS A 14 -53.26 4.01 6.03
C HIS A 14 -51.82 3.50 5.93
N THR A 15 -51.31 3.32 4.71
CA THR A 15 -49.89 3.12 4.47
C THR A 15 -49.15 4.40 4.88
N LYS A 16 -48.39 4.35 5.97
CA LYS A 16 -47.55 5.48 6.39
C LYS A 16 -46.39 5.62 5.41
N GLY A 17 -46.36 6.70 4.65
CA GLY A 17 -45.24 7.10 3.80
C GLY A 17 -44.28 8.04 4.54
N PHE A 18 -43.07 8.20 4.01
CA PHE A 18 -42.13 9.22 4.48
C PHE A 18 -42.62 10.62 4.09
N THR A 19 -42.49 11.56 5.00
CA THR A 19 -42.74 12.98 4.71
C THR A 19 -41.61 13.56 3.86
N LEU A 20 -41.92 14.59 3.07
CA LEU A 20 -40.91 15.29 2.26
C LEU A 20 -39.73 15.79 3.12
N ILE A 21 -40.03 16.29 4.32
CA ILE A 21 -39.02 16.82 5.24
C ILE A 21 -38.11 15.72 5.80
N GLU A 22 -38.64 14.52 6.09
CA GLU A 22 -37.83 13.38 6.53
C GLU A 22 -36.87 12.90 5.44
N VAL A 23 -37.34 12.88 4.19
CA VAL A 23 -36.49 12.54 3.03
C VAL A 23 -35.38 13.59 2.86
N LEU A 24 -35.73 14.87 2.93
CA LEU A 24 -34.77 15.98 2.82
C LEU A 24 -33.71 15.91 3.93
N LEU A 25 -34.14 15.68 5.17
CA LEU A 25 -33.25 15.58 6.33
C LEU A 25 -32.32 14.37 6.22
N SER A 26 -32.84 13.23 5.77
CA SER A 26 -32.06 12.01 5.57
C SER A 26 -31.00 12.18 4.47
N VAL A 27 -31.36 12.77 3.32
CA VAL A 27 -30.40 13.07 2.24
C VAL A 27 -29.33 14.06 2.70
N THR A 28 -29.72 15.07 3.47
CA THR A 28 -28.77 16.04 4.04
C THR A 28 -27.78 15.36 4.99
N LEU A 29 -28.26 14.47 5.87
CA LEU A 29 -27.39 13.71 6.76
C LEU A 29 -26.43 12.81 5.98
N ILE A 30 -26.90 12.10 4.96
CA ILE A 30 -26.06 11.25 4.11
C ILE A 30 -24.99 12.08 3.40
N ALA A 31 -25.35 13.26 2.88
CA ALA A 31 -24.40 14.16 2.21
C ALA A 31 -23.32 14.67 3.16
N ILE A 32 -23.69 15.05 4.38
CA ILE A 32 -22.74 15.46 5.42
C ILE A 32 -21.78 14.31 5.74
N LEU A 33 -22.30 13.10 5.95
CA LEU A 33 -21.46 11.93 6.24
C LEU A 33 -20.48 11.63 5.10
N ALA A 34 -20.96 11.64 3.85
CA ALA A 34 -20.13 11.38 2.67
C ALA A 34 -19.01 12.42 2.50
N ALA A 35 -19.28 13.69 2.80
CA ALA A 35 -18.28 14.75 2.76
C ALA A 35 -17.12 14.51 3.73
N PHE A 36 -17.40 13.96 4.92
CA PHE A 36 -16.37 13.66 5.92
C PHE A 36 -15.63 12.34 5.66
N THR A 37 -16.29 11.32 5.09
CA THR A 37 -15.67 10.00 4.86
C THR A 37 -14.56 10.05 3.81
N THR A 38 -14.73 10.86 2.76
CA THR A 38 -13.81 10.91 1.61
C THR A 38 -12.36 11.28 1.98
N PRO A 39 -12.07 12.40 2.67
CA PRO A 39 -10.69 12.77 3.02
C PRO A 39 -10.02 11.79 3.97
N VAL A 40 -10.80 11.23 4.91
CA VAL A 40 -10.31 10.22 5.87
C VAL A 40 -9.87 8.97 5.12
N TYR A 41 -10.70 8.45 4.22
CA TYR A 41 -10.38 7.26 3.43
C TYR A 41 -9.09 7.45 2.60
N LEU A 42 -8.94 8.60 1.93
CA LEU A 42 -7.75 8.89 1.11
C LEU A 42 -6.46 8.90 1.96
N SER A 43 -6.48 9.52 3.12
CA SER A 43 -5.29 9.56 4.00
C SER A 43 -4.85 8.16 4.46
N PHE A 44 -5.81 7.26 4.75
CA PHE A 44 -5.52 5.87 5.10
C PHE A 44 -4.95 5.09 3.91
N PHE A 45 -5.53 5.26 2.72
CA PHE A 45 -5.05 4.61 1.51
C PHE A 45 -3.59 4.99 1.22
N LEU A 46 -3.26 6.29 1.23
CA LEU A 46 -1.90 6.78 1.00
C LEU A 46 -0.90 6.29 2.05
N SER A 47 -1.31 6.26 3.32
CA SER A 47 -0.46 5.75 4.40
C SER A 47 -0.20 4.25 4.27
N ASN A 48 -1.18 3.50 3.79
CA ASN A 48 -1.05 2.08 3.53
C ASN A 48 -0.11 1.81 2.35
N ASP A 49 -0.20 2.59 1.27
CA ASP A 49 0.67 2.45 0.10
C ASP A 49 2.15 2.67 0.46
N VAL A 50 2.47 3.73 1.23
CA VAL A 50 3.82 3.97 1.75
C VAL A 50 4.31 2.83 2.66
N ALA A 51 3.40 2.22 3.44
CA ALA A 51 3.75 1.08 4.29
C ALA A 51 4.01 -0.21 3.47
N LEU A 52 3.23 -0.45 2.42
CA LEU A 52 3.39 -1.59 1.52
C LEU A 52 4.74 -1.53 0.80
N VAL A 53 5.06 -0.41 0.15
CA VAL A 53 6.36 -0.26 -0.55
C VAL A 53 7.56 -0.40 0.40
N THR A 54 7.42 0.08 1.65
CA THR A 54 8.46 -0.09 2.67
C THR A 54 8.65 -1.57 3.03
N SER A 55 7.55 -2.32 3.15
CA SER A 55 7.58 -3.77 3.40
C SER A 55 8.16 -4.54 2.20
N ASP A 56 7.84 -4.13 0.97
CA ASP A 56 8.37 -4.74 -0.25
C ASP A 56 9.88 -4.52 -0.37
N LEU A 57 10.38 -3.33 -0.04
CA LEU A 57 11.80 -3.06 0.02
C LEU A 57 12.47 -3.91 1.10
N ALA A 58 11.87 -4.00 2.29
CA ALA A 58 12.41 -4.81 3.39
C ALA A 58 12.53 -6.29 3.01
N SER A 59 11.48 -6.82 2.36
CA SER A 59 11.44 -8.20 1.85
C SER A 59 12.52 -8.42 0.78
N SER A 60 12.63 -7.50 -0.18
CA SER A 60 13.61 -7.57 -1.27
C SER A 60 15.05 -7.53 -0.75
N LEU A 61 15.36 -6.65 0.20
CA LEU A 61 16.68 -6.55 0.82
C LEU A 61 17.05 -7.84 1.56
N ARG A 62 16.14 -8.38 2.38
CA ARG A 62 16.36 -9.65 3.08
C ARG A 62 16.56 -10.80 2.08
N ARG A 63 15.82 -10.80 0.98
CA ARG A 63 15.96 -11.82 -0.06
C ARG A 63 17.27 -11.71 -0.83
N ALA A 64 17.69 -10.52 -1.22
CA ALA A 64 19.00 -10.28 -1.83
C ALA A 64 20.14 -10.76 -0.92
N GLN A 65 20.04 -10.47 0.38
CA GLN A 65 21.01 -10.95 1.37
C GLN A 65 21.05 -12.47 1.44
N LEU A 66 19.89 -13.14 1.49
CA LEU A 66 19.80 -14.61 1.50
C LEU A 66 20.37 -15.24 0.22
N LEU A 67 20.02 -14.70 -0.96
CA LEU A 67 20.52 -15.19 -2.24
C LEU A 67 22.05 -15.08 -2.32
N SER A 68 22.61 -13.93 -1.93
CA SER A 68 24.06 -13.73 -1.88
C SER A 68 24.76 -14.69 -0.92
N ARG A 69 24.19 -14.91 0.27
CA ARG A 69 24.75 -15.84 1.26
C ARG A 69 24.68 -17.29 0.82
N SER A 70 23.63 -17.68 0.10
CA SER A 70 23.48 -19.03 -0.44
C SER A 70 24.38 -19.31 -1.65
N GLY A 71 25.06 -18.28 -2.18
CA GLY A 71 25.84 -18.41 -3.42
C GLY A 71 24.95 -18.72 -4.62
N ALA A 72 23.69 -18.28 -4.60
CA ALA A 72 22.76 -18.53 -5.70
C ALA A 72 23.33 -17.95 -6.99
N SER A 73 23.51 -18.83 -7.99
CA SER A 73 24.10 -18.51 -9.30
C SER A 73 25.53 -17.96 -9.25
N ASP A 74 26.28 -18.23 -8.17
CA ASP A 74 27.69 -17.81 -7.99
C ASP A 74 27.93 -16.31 -8.20
N SER A 75 26.94 -15.48 -7.83
CA SER A 75 26.99 -14.02 -8.01
C SER A 75 26.43 -13.29 -6.79
N PRO A 76 26.93 -12.08 -6.46
CA PRO A 76 26.28 -11.22 -5.47
C PRO A 76 24.90 -10.79 -5.96
N TRP A 77 24.00 -10.49 -5.02
CA TRP A 77 22.66 -9.99 -5.28
C TRP A 77 22.46 -8.67 -4.58
N GLY A 78 21.60 -7.83 -5.15
CA GLY A 78 21.30 -6.51 -4.63
C GLY A 78 19.89 -6.06 -4.91
N VAL A 79 19.55 -4.92 -4.35
CA VAL A 79 18.30 -4.22 -4.62
C VAL A 79 18.62 -2.81 -5.08
N ALA A 80 17.96 -2.37 -6.15
CA ALA A 80 18.00 -0.99 -6.61
C ALA A 80 16.59 -0.40 -6.67
N ILE A 81 16.51 0.90 -6.47
CA ILE A 81 15.27 1.68 -6.59
C ILE A 81 15.45 2.65 -7.75
N GLN A 82 14.69 2.45 -8.81
CA GLN A 82 14.77 3.24 -10.05
C GLN A 82 13.37 3.43 -10.61
N ASN A 83 13.02 4.65 -11.04
CA ASN A 83 11.78 4.92 -11.76
C ASN A 83 10.51 4.33 -11.12
N GLN A 84 10.35 4.47 -9.80
CA GLN A 84 9.25 3.89 -9.02
C GLN A 84 9.19 2.35 -9.04
N GLN A 85 10.35 1.72 -9.15
CA GLN A 85 10.51 0.26 -9.11
C GLN A 85 11.54 -0.11 -8.05
N ILE A 86 11.24 -1.14 -7.27
CA ILE A 86 12.19 -1.90 -6.47
C ILE A 86 12.60 -3.08 -7.34
N ILE A 87 13.89 -3.17 -7.65
CA ILE A 87 14.45 -4.17 -8.55
C ILE A 87 15.41 -5.02 -7.72
N LEU A 88 15.03 -6.26 -7.43
CA LEU A 88 15.95 -7.29 -6.94
C LEU A 88 16.72 -7.81 -8.15
N PHE A 89 18.04 -7.77 -8.08
CA PHE A 89 18.90 -8.15 -9.20
C PHE A 89 20.09 -8.99 -8.77
N GLN A 90 20.68 -9.66 -9.75
CA GLN A 90 21.94 -10.37 -9.62
C GLN A 90 23.07 -9.56 -10.27
N GLY A 91 24.13 -9.29 -9.53
CA GLY A 91 25.28 -8.52 -9.99
C GLY A 91 26.00 -7.77 -8.87
N THR A 92 27.20 -7.28 -9.17
CA THR A 92 28.02 -6.51 -8.21
C THR A 92 27.47 -5.10 -7.98
N THR A 93 26.80 -4.55 -8.99
CA THR A 93 26.07 -3.28 -8.97
C THR A 93 24.85 -3.38 -9.89
N TYR A 94 23.89 -2.48 -9.73
CA TYR A 94 22.71 -2.41 -10.61
C TYR A 94 23.10 -2.17 -12.07
N ALA A 95 24.16 -1.41 -12.31
CA ALA A 95 24.65 -1.13 -13.66
C ALA A 95 25.31 -2.35 -14.33
N ALA A 96 25.94 -3.23 -13.53
CA ALA A 96 26.63 -4.43 -14.01
C ALA A 96 25.79 -5.71 -13.85
N ARG A 97 24.48 -5.58 -13.63
CA ARG A 97 23.59 -6.70 -13.35
C ARG A 97 23.29 -7.57 -14.57
N ASP A 98 22.93 -8.81 -14.31
CA ASP A 98 22.29 -9.68 -15.29
C ASP A 98 20.77 -9.48 -15.23
N THR A 99 20.22 -8.84 -16.26
CA THR A 99 18.80 -8.48 -16.32
C THR A 99 17.86 -9.67 -16.44
N THR A 100 18.37 -10.87 -16.74
CA THR A 100 17.54 -12.08 -16.80
C THR A 100 17.04 -12.52 -15.43
N PHE A 101 17.69 -12.07 -14.36
CA PHE A 101 17.33 -12.34 -12.97
C PHE A 101 16.61 -11.17 -12.29
N ASP A 102 16.30 -10.09 -13.03
CA ASP A 102 15.61 -8.94 -12.47
C ASP A 102 14.19 -9.33 -12.02
N GLU A 103 13.90 -9.10 -10.75
CA GLU A 103 12.56 -9.17 -10.19
C GLU A 103 12.10 -7.76 -9.83
N ILE A 104 11.01 -7.33 -10.45
CA ILE A 104 10.56 -5.94 -10.43
C ILE A 104 9.25 -5.84 -9.64
N THR A 105 9.28 -5.03 -8.58
CA THR A 105 8.10 -4.61 -7.84
C THR A 105 7.88 -3.12 -8.06
N THR A 106 6.77 -2.76 -8.69
CA THR A 106 6.41 -1.35 -8.95
C THR A 106 5.59 -0.78 -7.81
N PHE A 107 5.77 0.51 -7.51
CA PHE A 107 4.95 1.23 -6.52
C PHE A 107 4.39 2.54 -7.10
N GLY A 108 3.49 3.19 -6.35
CA GLY A 108 2.73 4.34 -6.81
C GLY A 108 3.61 5.52 -7.28
N SER A 109 3.20 6.17 -8.37
CA SER A 109 3.91 7.33 -8.97
C SER A 109 3.97 8.57 -8.07
N ILE A 110 3.16 8.59 -7.01
CA ILE A 110 3.05 9.68 -6.04
C ILE A 110 3.99 9.50 -4.84
N ILE A 111 4.85 8.47 -4.86
CA ILE A 111 5.81 8.20 -3.79
C ILE A 111 7.20 8.67 -4.21
N ASP A 112 7.71 9.64 -3.46
CA ASP A 112 9.09 10.12 -3.55
C ASP A 112 10.02 9.24 -2.71
N VAL A 113 11.23 9.01 -3.23
CA VAL A 113 12.27 8.22 -2.57
C VAL A 113 13.50 9.08 -2.33
N THR A 114 14.03 9.02 -1.11
CA THR A 114 15.26 9.71 -0.73
C THR A 114 16.18 8.78 0.07
N GLY A 115 17.47 9.13 0.12
CA GLY A 115 18.49 8.35 0.82
C GLY A 115 19.18 7.34 -0.09
N ILE A 116 19.51 6.16 0.46
CA ILE A 116 20.16 5.10 -0.32
C ILE A 116 19.15 4.45 -1.27
N THR A 117 19.55 4.23 -2.52
CA THR A 117 18.69 3.63 -3.54
C THR A 117 19.29 2.39 -4.18
N GLU A 118 20.50 2.00 -3.79
CA GLU A 118 21.14 0.76 -4.25
C GLU A 118 21.90 0.13 -3.08
N VAL A 119 21.69 -1.17 -2.87
CA VAL A 119 22.42 -1.97 -1.89
C VAL A 119 22.70 -3.33 -2.51
N THR A 120 23.96 -3.73 -2.53
CA THR A 120 24.39 -5.08 -2.91
C THR A 120 24.95 -5.80 -1.69
N PHE A 121 24.88 -7.13 -1.69
CA PHE A 121 25.36 -7.94 -0.56
C PHE A 121 26.54 -8.82 -0.98
N SER A 122 27.55 -8.91 -0.12
CA SER A 122 28.70 -9.79 -0.35
C SER A 122 28.27 -11.26 -0.33
N GLN A 123 28.91 -12.05 -1.20
CA GLN A 123 28.73 -13.50 -1.18
C GLN A 123 29.17 -14.08 0.17
N LEU A 124 28.55 -15.20 0.56
CA LEU A 124 28.82 -15.98 1.78
C LEU A 124 28.48 -15.26 3.10
N TYR A 125 28.82 -13.99 3.24
CA TYR A 125 28.67 -13.21 4.46
C TYR A 125 27.42 -12.32 4.46
N GLY A 126 26.92 -11.92 3.29
CA GLY A 126 25.72 -11.08 3.18
C GLY A 126 25.92 -9.70 3.82
N ILE A 127 27.13 -9.15 3.72
CA ILE A 127 27.47 -7.82 4.23
C ILE A 127 27.01 -6.81 3.17
N PRO A 128 26.22 -5.79 3.53
CA PRO A 128 25.77 -4.79 2.58
C PRO A 128 26.93 -3.89 2.12
N SER A 129 26.91 -3.48 0.86
CA SER A 129 27.91 -2.58 0.26
C SER A 129 27.78 -1.14 0.75
N THR A 130 26.60 -0.75 1.23
CA THR A 130 26.34 0.54 1.85
C THR A 130 25.35 0.38 3.01
N THR A 131 25.47 1.25 4.01
CA THR A 131 24.55 1.34 5.15
C THR A 131 23.83 2.69 5.11
N GLY A 132 22.70 2.79 5.78
CA GLY A 132 21.96 4.04 5.85
C GLY A 132 20.45 3.84 5.79
N ALA A 133 19.76 4.90 5.37
CA ALA A 133 18.32 4.96 5.36
C ALA A 133 17.79 5.19 3.93
N THR A 134 16.68 4.54 3.62
CA THR A 134 15.81 4.87 2.48
C THR A 134 14.50 5.36 3.04
N THR A 135 14.01 6.50 2.58
CA THR A 135 12.72 7.06 3.02
C THR A 135 11.77 7.19 1.84
N PHE A 136 10.60 6.58 1.97
CA PHE A 136 9.47 6.74 1.07
C PHE A 136 8.54 7.81 1.63
N THR A 137 8.14 8.77 0.80
CA THR A 137 7.23 9.87 1.18
C THR A 137 6.13 10.00 0.15
N SER A 138 4.88 10.01 0.59
CA SER A 138 3.74 10.33 -0.27
C SER A 138 3.70 11.84 -0.56
N ALA A 139 3.78 12.23 -1.83
CA ALA A 139 3.74 13.62 -2.26
C ALA A 139 2.39 14.32 -1.97
N GLU A 140 1.31 13.54 -1.86
CA GLU A 140 -0.05 14.05 -1.66
C GLU A 140 -0.34 14.50 -0.22
N ASN A 141 0.22 13.80 0.77
CA ASN A 141 -0.09 14.03 2.19
C ASN A 141 1.13 14.07 3.12
N ASN A 142 2.35 14.02 2.56
CA ASN A 142 3.62 14.06 3.30
C ASN A 142 3.78 12.95 4.35
N VAL A 143 3.03 11.85 4.24
CA VAL A 143 3.24 10.66 5.08
C VAL A 143 4.50 9.96 4.62
N SER A 144 5.40 9.68 5.57
CA SER A 144 6.67 9.03 5.28
C SER A 144 6.91 7.78 6.13
N LYS A 145 7.69 6.85 5.55
CA LYS A 145 8.23 5.68 6.24
C LYS A 145 9.69 5.52 5.85
N THR A 146 10.50 5.18 6.82
CA THR A 146 11.95 5.03 6.66
C THR A 146 12.34 3.60 6.98
N ILE A 147 13.15 3.02 6.10
CA ILE A 147 13.84 1.76 6.34
C ILE A 147 15.32 2.06 6.55
N THR A 148 15.93 1.36 7.50
CA THR A 148 17.37 1.46 7.76
C THR A 148 18.03 0.11 7.61
N ILE A 149 19.24 0.13 7.05
CA ILE A 149 20.12 -1.03 6.96
C ILE A 149 21.45 -0.74 7.66
N ASN A 150 21.86 -1.65 8.54
CA ASN A 150 23.10 -1.54 9.30
C ASN A 150 24.24 -2.39 8.70
N GLU A 151 25.41 -2.37 9.34
CA GLU A 151 26.64 -3.04 8.87
C GLU A 151 26.54 -4.57 8.74
N ILE A 152 25.55 -5.20 9.40
CA ILE A 152 25.31 -6.64 9.32
C ILE A 152 24.12 -7.00 8.40
N GLY A 153 23.58 -6.02 7.67
CA GLY A 153 22.44 -6.20 6.79
C GLY A 153 21.10 -6.38 7.50
N LEU A 154 21.02 -6.04 8.80
CA LEU A 154 19.75 -6.00 9.51
C LEU A 154 18.90 -4.84 8.98
N VAL A 155 17.66 -5.17 8.63
CA VAL A 155 16.68 -4.23 8.07
C VAL A 155 15.59 -3.93 9.11
N SER A 156 15.43 -2.65 9.48
CA SER A 156 14.41 -2.15 10.42
C SER A 156 13.57 -1.01 9.85
N TYR A 157 12.27 -0.98 10.16
CA TYR A 157 11.28 0.01 9.73
C TYR A 157 10.06 0.05 10.68
#